data_AF-A0A6P0M9J6-F1
#
_entry.id   AF-A0A6P0M9J6-F1
#
_cell.length_a   1.000
_cell.length_b   1.000
_cell.length_c   1.000
_cell.angle_alpha   90.00
_cell.angle_beta   90.00
_cell.angle_gamma   90.00
#
_symmetry.space_group_name_H-M   'P 1'
#
loop_
_entity.id
_entity.type
_entity.pdbx_description
1 polymer ?
#
loop_
_entity_poly.entity_id
_entity_poly.type
_entity_poly.pdbx_seq_one_letter_code
_entity_poly.pdbx_strand_id
1 'polypeptide(L)'
;MIILEFKAKGKESQYSAIDEAIRTVKFIRNSCIRLWLDNKGTGKSDLSRYSKILAKEFSFANELNSTARQAASERAWSSIVRFYDNCKKKVPGKKGFPKFQKRARSVEYKKSGWKLSPDNK
;
A
#
# COMPACT_ATOMS: atom_id res chain seq x y z
N MET A 1 -21.27 7.14 2.78
CA MET A 1 -20.14 7.20 1.82
C MET A 1 -20.65 6.67 0.50
N ILE A 2 -20.72 7.52 -0.52
CA ILE A 2 -21.09 7.08 -1.87
C ILE A 2 -19.84 6.49 -2.51
N ILE A 3 -19.94 5.27 -3.03
CA ILE A 3 -18.86 4.60 -3.77
C ILE A 3 -19.30 4.56 -5.22
N LEU A 4 -18.46 5.11 -6.11
CA LEU A 4 -18.66 5.00 -7.56
C LEU A 4 -17.59 4.07 -8.11
N GLU A 5 -18.02 3.05 -8.87
CA GLU A 5 -17.14 2.06 -9.48
C GLU A 5 -17.23 2.17 -11.01
N PHE A 6 -16.07 2.28 -11.66
CA PHE A 6 -15.95 2.41 -13.11
C PHE A 6 -14.95 1.39 -13.65
N LYS A 7 -15.19 0.89 -14.86
CA LYS A 7 -14.20 0.12 -15.60
C LYS A 7 -13.33 1.08 -16.42
N ALA A 8 -12.05 1.18 -16.06
CA ALA A 8 -11.10 2.00 -16.81
C ALA A 8 -10.82 1.38 -18.20
N LYS A 9 -11.07 2.15 -19.26
CA LYS A 9 -10.60 1.86 -20.62
C LYS A 9 -9.37 2.73 -20.88
N GLY A 10 -8.24 2.08 -21.16
CA GLY A 10 -6.97 2.77 -21.36
C GLY A 10 -6.21 2.22 -22.57
N LYS A 11 -5.15 2.94 -22.94
CA LYS A 11 -4.14 2.46 -23.88
C LYS A 11 -3.24 1.43 -23.19
N GLU A 12 -2.56 0.60 -23.98
CA GLU A 12 -1.62 -0.40 -23.46
C GLU A 12 -0.56 0.20 -22.53
N SER A 13 0.01 1.37 -22.89
CA SER A 13 0.96 2.09 -22.04
C SER A 13 0.39 2.51 -20.68
N GLN A 14 -0.90 2.83 -20.61
CA GLN A 14 -1.57 3.18 -19.35
C GLN A 14 -1.77 1.94 -18.47
N TYR A 15 -2.10 0.79 -19.07
CA TYR A 15 -2.19 -0.46 -18.34
C TYR A 15 -0.83 -0.90 -17.79
N SER A 16 0.23 -0.77 -18.58
CA SER A 16 1.61 -1.02 -18.12
C SER A 16 1.98 -0.14 -16.93
N ALA A 17 1.67 1.17 -16.97
CA ALA A 17 1.92 2.08 -15.86
C ALA A 17 1.14 1.70 -14.59
N ILE A 18 -0.09 1.20 -14.73
CA ILE A 18 -0.89 0.69 -13.60
C ILE A 18 -0.21 -0.56 -13.00
N ASP A 19 0.24 -1.49 -13.83
CA ASP A 19 0.92 -2.70 -13.38
C ASP A 19 2.24 -2.37 -12.65
N GLU A 20 3.00 -1.41 -13.16
CA GLU A 20 4.20 -0.89 -12.51
C GLU A 20 3.87 -0.26 -11.16
N ALA A 21 2.85 0.60 -11.08
CA ALA A 21 2.41 1.18 -9.83
C ALA A 21 1.99 0.11 -8.80
N ILE A 22 1.28 -0.95 -9.23
CA ILE A 22 0.91 -2.09 -8.38
C ILE A 22 2.15 -2.84 -7.88
N ARG A 23 3.16 -3.04 -8.73
CA ARG A 23 4.43 -3.67 -8.35
C ARG A 23 5.18 -2.81 -7.33
N THR A 24 5.22 -1.50 -7.50
CA THR A 24 5.86 -0.55 -6.57
C THR A 24 5.15 -0.53 -5.21
N VAL A 25 3.81 -0.55 -5.19
CA VAL A 25 3.05 -0.68 -3.92
C VAL A 25 3.39 -1.98 -3.20
N LYS A 26 3.47 -3.10 -3.93
CA LYS A 26 3.87 -4.40 -3.35
C LYS A 26 5.26 -4.32 -2.72
N PHE A 27 6.20 -3.71 -3.42
CA PHE A 27 7.57 -3.49 -2.95
C PHE A 27 7.56 -2.71 -1.63
N ILE A 28 7.01 -1.50 -1.63
CA ILE A 28 6.98 -0.63 -0.44
C ILE A 28 6.31 -1.34 0.75
N ARG A 29 5.15 -1.96 0.52
CA ARG A 29 4.42 -2.69 1.57
C ARG A 29 5.26 -3.82 2.16
N ASN A 30 5.94 -4.60 1.33
CA ASN A 30 6.78 -5.71 1.81
C ASN A 30 8.05 -5.22 2.51
N SER A 31 8.66 -4.15 2.03
CA SER A 31 9.80 -3.51 2.69
C SER A 31 9.42 -2.97 4.06
N CYS A 32 8.23 -2.36 4.22
CA CYS A 32 7.71 -1.96 5.52
C CYS A 32 7.50 -3.16 6.47
N ILE A 33 7.00 -4.30 5.98
CA ILE A 33 6.91 -5.52 6.79
C ILE A 33 8.30 -6.00 7.19
N ARG A 34 9.26 -5.99 6.27
CA ARG A 34 10.65 -6.39 6.56
C ARG A 34 11.25 -5.51 7.66
N LEU A 35 11.12 -4.18 7.55
CA LEU A 35 11.59 -3.24 8.57
C LEU A 35 11.00 -3.55 9.95
N TRP A 36 9.69 -3.81 10.03
CA TRP A 36 9.02 -4.17 11.28
C TRP A 36 9.50 -5.50 11.88
N LEU A 37 9.83 -6.49 11.04
CA LEU A 37 10.39 -7.77 11.49
C LEU A 37 11.79 -7.60 12.08
N ASP A 38 12.62 -6.79 11.42
CA ASP A 38 14.02 -6.63 11.76
C ASP A 38 14.20 -5.69 12.97
N ASN A 39 13.30 -4.72 13.16
CA ASN A 39 13.41 -3.69 14.20
C ASN A 39 12.25 -3.72 15.19
N LYS A 40 12.52 -4.16 16.42
CA LYS A 40 11.54 -4.13 17.52
C LYS A 40 11.14 -2.68 17.83
N GLY A 41 9.85 -2.46 18.06
CA GLY A 41 9.31 -1.14 18.38
C GLY A 41 8.92 -0.29 17.17
N THR A 42 9.08 -0.78 15.93
CA THR A 42 8.65 -0.07 14.72
C THR A 42 7.16 0.27 14.78
N GLY A 43 6.85 1.56 14.78
CA GLY A 43 5.49 2.10 14.82
C GLY A 43 4.96 2.55 13.46
N LYS A 44 3.71 3.02 13.45
CA LYS A 44 3.03 3.54 12.24
C LYS A 44 3.80 4.68 11.57
N SER A 45 4.29 5.63 12.37
CA SER A 45 5.05 6.79 11.91
C SER A 45 6.35 6.39 11.21
N ASP A 46 7.02 5.35 11.73
CA ASP A 46 8.29 4.86 11.19
C ASP A 46 8.09 4.24 9.82
N LEU A 47 7.02 3.45 9.63
CA LEU A 47 6.68 2.89 8.32
C LEU A 47 6.36 3.98 7.29
N SER A 48 5.65 5.04 7.70
CA SER A 48 5.37 6.19 6.83
C SER A 48 6.67 6.91 6.43
N ARG A 49 7.55 7.18 7.39
CA ARG A 49 8.88 7.77 7.13
C ARG A 49 9.72 6.89 6.22
N TYR A 50 9.68 5.58 6.43
CA TYR A 50 10.43 4.62 5.62
C TYR A 50 9.97 4.61 4.16
N SER A 51 8.68 4.79 3.87
CA SER A 51 8.19 4.93 2.49
C SER A 51 8.81 6.14 1.75
N LYS A 52 9.17 7.20 2.48
CA LYS A 52 9.90 8.36 1.94
C LYS A 52 11.37 8.04 1.70
N ILE A 53 11.99 7.24 2.57
CA ILE A 53 13.38 6.77 2.40
C ILE A 53 13.48 5.90 1.16
N LEU A 54 12.61 4.90 1.02
CA LEU A 54 12.56 4.02 -0.16
C LEU A 54 12.42 4.81 -1.46
N ALA A 55 11.64 5.87 -1.48
CA ALA A 55 11.51 6.71 -2.68
C ALA A 55 12.76 7.54 -2.99
N LYS A 56 13.62 7.83 -2.00
CA LYS A 56 14.92 8.46 -2.27
C LYS A 56 15.93 7.45 -2.80
N GLU A 57 15.85 6.20 -2.34
CA GLU A 57 16.78 5.14 -2.71
C GLU A 57 16.46 4.52 -4.07
N PHE A 58 15.18 4.44 -4.43
CA PHE A 58 14.71 3.75 -5.63
C PHE A 58 13.93 4.70 -6.53
N SER A 59 14.43 4.93 -7.75
CA SER A 59 13.81 5.82 -8.74
C SER A 59 12.36 5.44 -9.06
N PHE A 60 12.10 4.15 -9.31
CA PHE A 60 10.75 3.63 -9.57
C PHE A 60 9.79 3.83 -8.38
N ALA A 61 10.30 3.87 -7.14
CA ALA A 61 9.49 4.16 -5.97
C ALA A 61 9.18 5.65 -5.85
N ASN A 62 10.07 6.51 -6.35
CA ASN A 62 9.86 7.96 -6.40
C ASN A 62 8.77 8.37 -7.39
N GLU A 63 8.70 7.68 -8.54
CA GLU A 63 7.68 7.89 -9.57
C GLU A 63 6.26 7.64 -9.05
N LEU A 64 6.12 6.77 -8.05
CA LEU A 64 4.86 6.59 -7.36
C LEU A 64 4.53 7.81 -6.49
N ASN A 65 3.33 8.36 -6.67
CA ASN A 65 2.82 9.49 -5.89
C ASN A 65 2.98 9.28 -4.37
N SER A 66 3.35 10.34 -3.65
CA SER A 66 3.59 10.30 -2.20
C SER A 66 2.40 9.75 -1.40
N THR A 67 1.16 10.06 -1.80
CA THR A 67 -0.04 9.56 -1.11
C THR A 67 -0.24 8.06 -1.32
N ALA A 68 0.12 7.53 -2.49
CA ALA A 68 0.07 6.10 -2.78
C ALA A 68 1.16 5.33 -2.04
N ARG A 69 2.36 5.91 -1.91
CA ARG A 69 3.43 5.36 -1.05
C ARG A 69 3.01 5.29 0.41
N GLN A 70 2.40 6.37 0.90
CA GLN A 70 1.85 6.40 2.26
C GLN A 70 0.77 5.34 2.44
N ALA A 71 -0.18 5.21 1.50
CA ALA A 71 -1.21 4.18 1.54
C ALA A 71 -0.60 2.75 1.58
N ALA A 72 0.48 2.50 0.83
CA ALA A 72 1.20 1.24 0.89
C ALA A 72 1.81 0.94 2.27
N SER A 73 2.43 1.95 2.91
CA SER A 73 2.95 1.82 4.28
C SER A 73 1.85 1.57 5.31
N GLU A 74 0.69 2.21 5.15
CA GLU A 74 -0.46 2.02 6.02
C GLU A 74 -1.09 0.63 5.85
N ARG A 75 -1.11 0.06 4.64
CA ARG A 75 -1.52 -1.33 4.42
C ARG A 75 -0.62 -2.32 5.16
N ALA A 76 0.69 -2.06 5.22
CA ALA A 76 1.61 -2.85 6.04
C ALA A 76 1.22 -2.74 7.52
N TRP A 77 1.04 -1.51 8.02
CA TRP A 77 0.63 -1.25 9.39
C TRP A 77 -0.69 -1.91 9.77
N SER A 78 -1.72 -1.83 8.94
CA SER A 78 -3.02 -2.49 9.17
C SER A 78 -2.88 -3.99 9.33
N SER A 79 -1.96 -4.64 8.59
CA SER A 79 -1.71 -6.07 8.75
C SER A 79 -1.01 -6.41 10.06
N ILE A 80 -0.13 -5.53 10.56
CA ILE A 80 0.54 -5.67 11.85
C ILE A 80 -0.46 -5.46 13.00
N VAL A 81 -1.25 -4.39 12.96
CA VAL A 81 -2.28 -4.09 13.97
C VAL A 81 -3.28 -5.24 14.05
N ARG A 82 -3.78 -5.72 12.90
CA ARG A 82 -4.72 -6.85 12.86
C ARG A 82 -4.12 -8.10 13.52
N PHE A 83 -2.83 -8.36 13.35
CA PHE A 83 -2.16 -9.48 14.02
C PHE A 83 -2.21 -9.31 15.55
N TYR A 84 -1.78 -8.17 16.08
CA TYR A 84 -1.80 -7.91 17.52
C TYR A 84 -3.21 -7.92 18.10
N ASP A 85 -4.18 -7.32 17.41
CA ASP A 85 -5.59 -7.31 17.84
C ASP A 85 -6.17 -8.71 17.92
N ASN A 86 -5.89 -9.57 16.93
CA ASN A 86 -6.35 -10.96 16.93
C ASN A 86 -5.69 -11.77 18.06
N CYS A 87 -4.42 -11.51 18.36
CA CYS A 87 -3.73 -12.10 19.50
C CYS A 87 -4.36 -11.66 20.83
N LYS A 88 -4.59 -10.36 21.01
CA LYS A 88 -5.22 -9.78 22.22
C LYS A 88 -6.63 -10.33 22.44
N LYS A 89 -7.43 -10.43 21.38
CA LYS A 89 -8.80 -10.98 21.40
C LYS A 89 -8.86 -12.51 21.45
N LYS A 90 -7.71 -13.20 21.44
CA LYS A 90 -7.60 -14.67 21.43
C LYS A 90 -8.41 -15.36 20.32
N VAL A 91 -8.56 -14.73 19.14
CA VAL A 91 -9.43 -15.25 18.07
C VAL A 91 -8.84 -16.55 17.49
N PRO A 92 -9.57 -17.69 17.53
CA PRO A 92 -9.10 -18.95 16.96
C PRO A 92 -8.85 -18.85 15.44
N GLY A 93 -7.78 -19.47 14.93
CA GLY A 93 -7.47 -19.53 13.50
C GLY A 93 -7.05 -18.22 12.82
N LYS A 94 -7.22 -17.06 13.46
CA LYS A 94 -6.93 -15.73 12.86
C LYS A 94 -5.65 -15.07 13.38
N LYS A 95 -4.85 -15.75 14.22
CA LYS A 95 -3.54 -15.30 14.72
C LYS A 95 -2.41 -15.47 13.69
N GLY A 96 -2.72 -15.22 12.41
CA GLY A 96 -1.74 -15.33 11.33
C GLY A 96 -0.76 -14.17 11.38
N PHE A 97 0.53 -14.48 11.51
CA PHE A 97 1.61 -13.49 11.47
C PHE A 97 1.63 -12.75 10.11
N PRO A 98 1.96 -11.44 10.06
CA PRO A 98 2.06 -10.72 8.79
C PRO A 98 3.05 -11.39 7.84
N LYS A 99 2.61 -11.69 6.62
CA LYS A 99 3.43 -12.33 5.58
C LYS A 99 3.76 -11.34 4.46
N PHE A 100 4.83 -11.58 3.72
CA PHE A 100 5.09 -10.87 2.47
C PHE A 100 4.04 -11.17 1.41
N GLN A 101 3.61 -10.13 0.73
CA GLN A 101 2.58 -10.19 -0.29
C GLN A 101 3.20 -10.67 -1.61
N LYS A 102 2.71 -11.79 -2.13
CA LYS A 102 3.17 -12.35 -3.42
C LYS A 102 2.55 -11.64 -4.62
N ARG A 103 1.25 -11.31 -4.52
CA ARG A 103 0.46 -10.65 -5.57
C ARG A 103 -0.22 -9.41 -5.02
N ALA A 104 -0.07 -8.27 -5.68
CA ALA A 104 -0.86 -7.06 -5.44
C ALA A 104 -1.83 -6.84 -6.59
N ARG A 105 -2.97 -6.21 -6.30
CA ARG A 105 -4.06 -6.00 -7.27
C ARG A 105 -4.60 -4.58 -7.27
N SER A 106 -4.05 -3.69 -6.43
CA SER A 106 -4.58 -2.33 -6.30
C SER A 106 -3.52 -1.35 -5.84
N VAL A 107 -3.68 -0.11 -6.30
CA VAL A 107 -3.00 1.09 -5.83
C VAL A 107 -4.10 2.04 -5.36
N GLU A 108 -3.84 2.76 -4.27
CA GLU A 108 -4.79 3.70 -3.69
C GLU A 108 -4.17 5.09 -3.65
N TYR A 109 -4.96 6.08 -4.06
CA TYR A 109 -4.59 7.48 -4.08
C TYR A 109 -5.57 8.24 -3.19
N LYS A 110 -5.09 8.84 -2.10
CA LYS A 110 -5.96 9.39 -1.04
C LYS A 110 -6.41 10.82 -1.23
N LYS A 111 -5.51 11.67 -1.75
CA LYS A 111 -5.73 13.13 -1.84
C LYS A 111 -5.42 13.71 -3.21
N SER A 112 -4.71 12.99 -4.06
CA SER A 112 -4.21 13.50 -5.34
C SER A 112 -4.22 12.41 -6.40
N GLY A 113 -4.54 12.79 -7.64
CA GLY A 113 -4.35 11.94 -8.81
C GLY A 113 -5.56 11.79 -9.73
N TRP A 114 -6.78 12.07 -9.25
CA TRP A 114 -8.00 11.83 -10.03
C TRP A 114 -9.02 12.95 -9.82
N LYS A 115 -9.49 13.55 -10.92
CA LYS A 115 -10.71 14.37 -10.94
C LYS A 115 -11.83 13.48 -11.48
N LEU A 116 -13.00 13.53 -10.85
CA LEU A 116 -14.19 12.88 -11.39
C LEU A 116 -14.52 13.51 -12.74
N SER A 117 -14.92 12.67 -13.70
CA SER A 117 -15.41 13.17 -14.97
C SER A 117 -16.69 13.97 -14.71
N PRO A 118 -16.85 15.18 -15.28
CA PRO A 118 -18.03 16.02 -15.03
C PRO A 118 -19.36 15.33 -15.35
N ASP A 119 -19.34 14.35 -16.25
CA ASP A 119 -20.49 13.59 -16.71
C ASP A 119 -20.75 12.30 -15.92
N ASN A 120 -19.99 12.01 -14.86
CA ASN A 120 -20.08 10.77 -14.07
C ASN A 120 -20.03 9.50 -14.94
N LYS A 121 -19.30 9.55 -16.06
CA LYS A 121 -19.07 8.43 -16.98
C LYS A 121 -17.58 8.09 -17.06
#